data_AF-A0A5B0PSU7-F1
#
_entry.id   AF-A0A5B0PSU7-F1
#
_cell.length_a   1.000
_cell.length_b   1.000
_cell.length_c   1.000
_cell.angle_alpha   90.00
_cell.angle_beta   90.00
_cell.angle_gamma   90.00
#
_symmetry.space_group_name_H-M   'P 1'
#
loop_
_entity.id
_entity.type
_entity.pdbx_description
1 polymer ?
#
loop_
_entity_poly.entity_id
_entity_poly.type
_entity_poly.pdbx_seq_one_letter_code
_entity_poly.pdbx_strand_id
1 'polypeptide(L)'
;MNAGYHIELAGGGHYNAKALRSKISTIRSKLQKPGLGFTLNALYINQKQWAFQFPLWLEMRKEGLPMEGFVVAAGIPSTEKAKEIIDGLREAGIKHVSFKPGSVDGIRQVINIAAANPDFPVICQWTGGRAGGHHSCEDFHQPILATYASIRNQPNLILVVGSGFGSAEDVYPYLTGQWSRERFGVEMMPFDGVLFASRMMVAKEAATSQSVKDLIVQAKGVDDQEWEGTYDRETGGIITVTSELGEPIHKIATRGIKLWKEFDETVFALPREKRAAWLESHKDYVIKRLNADFQKPWFAEKDGQPAELGDMTYQETVHRLVRLLFVKHQSRWIDPTLRNLVGDWLRRIEERLSVVNGPPKVSEIQSYSELDEPFSKLETFFNRYPEASTQILASEDIAYFLALCQRPGQKPVPFIPVLDAQFGIWFKKDSLWQAEDIDAVVDQDPQRVAILQGPVAVRHSTTTEETAEEILRGIEDGVVKRLLTDVYGGDEGSVPEQDYLCRQGAEMKEEERTAMLATARIKYRMETPSADRLLHTYDIDGLLPPPSQWLACLAGSSVSWISALLNSLSFLQGPAYIDNQLQNILKPKHHQRVQVLTDRRGTPVNVKVFGGLPAFASRDHSVAVKA
;
A
#
# COMPACT_ATOMS: atom_id res chain seq x y z
N MET A 1 6.77 7.23 7.51
CA MET A 1 6.64 8.67 7.16
C MET A 1 7.35 9.58 8.16
N ASN A 2 6.81 9.84 9.36
CA ASN A 2 7.48 10.76 10.32
C ASN A 2 8.90 10.30 10.70
N ALA A 3 9.09 8.98 10.84
CA ALA A 3 10.40 8.35 11.07
C ALA A 3 11.41 8.48 9.91
N GLY A 4 11.05 9.10 8.78
CA GLY A 4 11.94 9.27 7.62
C GLY A 4 11.88 8.17 6.55
N TYR A 5 11.13 7.09 6.78
CA TYR A 5 11.03 5.96 5.84
C TYR A 5 9.84 6.04 4.87
N HIS A 6 10.06 5.53 3.66
CA HIS A 6 9.05 5.30 2.63
C HIS A 6 8.04 4.23 3.07
N ILE A 7 6.76 4.47 2.78
CA ILE A 7 5.68 3.53 3.04
C ILE A 7 4.57 3.70 2.00
N GLU A 8 3.93 2.60 1.64
CA GLU A 8 2.81 2.57 0.71
C GLU A 8 1.49 2.54 1.47
N LEU A 9 0.56 3.43 1.11
CA LEU A 9 -0.82 3.34 1.56
C LEU A 9 -1.50 2.18 0.83
N ALA A 10 -2.02 1.20 1.56
CA ALA A 10 -2.71 0.06 0.97
C ALA A 10 -4.09 0.47 0.40
N GLY A 11 -4.25 0.41 -0.92
CA GLY A 11 -5.49 0.74 -1.61
C GLY A 11 -6.60 -0.30 -1.43
N GLY A 12 -6.26 -1.55 -1.10
CA GLY A 12 -7.24 -2.65 -0.97
C GLY A 12 -8.36 -2.38 0.04
N GLY A 13 -8.07 -1.66 1.12
CA GLY A 13 -9.04 -1.29 2.16
C GLY A 13 -9.88 -0.04 1.87
N HIS A 14 -9.74 0.57 0.69
CA HIS A 14 -10.43 1.80 0.31
C HIS A 14 -11.39 1.54 -0.85
N TYR A 15 -12.69 1.59 -0.56
CA TYR A 15 -13.74 1.14 -1.50
C TYR A 15 -14.35 2.24 -2.37
N ASN A 16 -14.07 3.51 -2.06
CA ASN A 16 -14.56 4.66 -2.83
C ASN A 16 -13.65 5.89 -2.65
N ALA A 17 -13.85 6.90 -3.48
CA ALA A 17 -13.05 8.13 -3.51
C ALA A 17 -13.09 8.92 -2.19
N LYS A 18 -14.27 9.00 -1.55
CA LYS A 18 -14.46 9.71 -0.28
C LYS A 18 -13.62 9.07 0.84
N ALA A 19 -13.62 7.74 0.93
CA ALA A 19 -12.85 7.00 1.92
C ALA A 19 -11.34 7.20 1.74
N LEU A 20 -10.84 7.15 0.49
CA LEU A 20 -9.42 7.37 0.21
C LEU A 20 -8.99 8.81 0.54
N ARG A 21 -9.74 9.82 0.09
CA ARG A 21 -9.48 11.23 0.41
C ARG A 21 -9.49 11.49 1.92
N SER A 22 -10.48 10.93 2.62
CA SER A 22 -10.59 11.03 4.08
C SER A 22 -9.37 10.42 4.76
N LYS A 23 -8.91 9.23 4.33
CA LYS A 23 -7.71 8.60 4.89
C LYS A 23 -6.46 9.45 4.67
N ILE A 24 -6.26 10.00 3.47
CA ILE A 24 -5.14 10.91 3.19
C ILE A 24 -5.20 12.14 4.09
N SER A 25 -6.38 12.75 4.27
CA SER A 25 -6.56 13.89 5.18
C SER A 25 -6.17 13.54 6.62
N THR A 26 -6.61 12.38 7.12
CA THR A 26 -6.27 11.89 8.46
C THR A 26 -4.76 11.64 8.63
N ILE A 27 -4.09 11.09 7.62
CA ILE A 27 -2.64 10.89 7.71
C ILE A 27 -1.93 12.24 7.69
N ARG A 28 -2.32 13.14 6.78
CA ARG A 28 -1.74 14.50 6.67
C ARG A 28 -1.85 15.28 7.97
N SER A 29 -2.96 15.19 8.70
CA SER A 29 -3.12 15.88 9.98
C SER A 29 -2.21 15.35 11.09
N LYS A 30 -1.55 14.19 10.89
CA LYS A 30 -0.59 13.58 11.82
C LYS A 30 0.87 13.72 11.38
N LEU A 31 1.13 14.29 10.21
CA LEU A 31 2.50 14.48 9.72
C LEU A 31 3.17 15.62 10.49
N GLN A 32 4.40 15.39 10.92
CA GLN A 32 5.21 16.37 11.65
C GLN A 32 5.89 17.38 10.73
N LYS A 33 6.16 16.99 9.48
CA LYS A 33 6.82 17.82 8.47
C LYS A 33 5.96 17.93 7.22
N PRO A 34 5.79 19.14 6.64
CA PRO A 34 5.23 19.26 5.30
C PRO A 34 6.19 18.61 4.31
N GLY A 35 5.69 18.26 3.12
CA GLY A 35 6.57 17.69 2.08
C GLY A 35 6.66 16.18 2.04
N LEU A 36 6.24 15.46 3.06
CA LEU A 36 6.27 13.99 3.02
C LEU A 36 5.24 13.47 2.00
N GLY A 37 5.73 12.77 0.97
CA GLY A 37 4.92 12.31 -0.14
C GLY A 37 4.21 10.98 0.15
N PHE A 38 3.06 10.79 -0.52
CA PHE A 38 2.28 9.56 -0.44
C PHE A 38 2.55 8.68 -1.65
N THR A 39 2.65 7.38 -1.42
CA THR A 39 2.60 6.36 -2.48
C THR A 39 1.38 5.47 -2.26
N LEU A 40 0.53 5.30 -3.28
CA LEU A 40 -0.62 4.39 -3.20
C LEU A 40 -0.27 3.03 -3.80
N ASN A 41 -0.57 1.95 -3.07
CA ASN A 41 -0.54 0.59 -3.60
C ASN A 41 -1.92 0.15 -4.03
N ALA A 42 -2.14 0.08 -5.34
CA ALA A 42 -3.40 -0.27 -5.96
C ALA A 42 -3.35 -1.66 -6.61
N LEU A 43 -4.40 -2.46 -6.38
CA LEU A 43 -4.53 -3.80 -6.93
C LEU A 43 -5.04 -3.73 -8.37
N TYR A 44 -4.18 -4.07 -9.33
CA TYR A 44 -4.52 -4.03 -10.75
C TYR A 44 -5.59 -5.06 -11.13
N ILE A 45 -5.59 -6.24 -10.51
CA ILE A 45 -6.64 -7.24 -10.70
C ILE A 45 -8.04 -6.76 -10.26
N ASN A 46 -8.13 -5.81 -9.31
CA ASN A 46 -9.39 -5.25 -8.84
C ASN A 46 -9.80 -4.02 -9.67
N GLN A 47 -10.35 -4.28 -10.86
CA GLN A 47 -10.73 -3.24 -11.82
C GLN A 47 -11.73 -2.22 -11.26
N LYS A 48 -12.60 -2.62 -10.31
CA LYS A 48 -13.54 -1.70 -9.66
C LYS A 48 -12.83 -0.67 -8.80
N GLN A 49 -11.83 -1.09 -8.02
CA GLN A 49 -11.01 -0.15 -7.22
C GLN A 49 -10.12 0.68 -8.13
N TRP A 50 -9.45 0.04 -9.08
CA TRP A 50 -8.57 0.70 -10.04
C TRP A 50 -9.25 1.87 -10.77
N ALA A 51 -10.49 1.66 -11.24
CA ALA A 51 -11.26 2.63 -12.01
C ALA A 51 -11.48 3.97 -11.30
N PHE A 52 -11.47 4.01 -9.96
CA PHE A 52 -11.54 5.27 -9.22
C PHE A 52 -10.20 5.66 -8.59
N GLN A 53 -9.38 4.70 -8.13
CA GLN A 53 -8.15 4.99 -7.39
C GLN A 53 -7.11 5.68 -8.26
N PHE A 54 -6.88 5.20 -9.49
CA PHE A 54 -5.86 5.77 -10.36
C PHE A 54 -6.20 7.20 -10.80
N PRO A 55 -7.39 7.48 -11.39
CA PRO A 55 -7.75 8.86 -11.76
C PRO A 55 -7.79 9.82 -10.57
N LEU A 56 -8.29 9.36 -9.42
CA LEU A 56 -8.32 10.15 -8.19
C LEU A 56 -6.92 10.52 -7.70
N TRP A 57 -5.95 9.61 -7.80
CA TRP A 57 -4.58 9.90 -7.39
C TRP A 57 -3.95 11.00 -8.26
N LEU A 58 -4.19 10.97 -9.57
CA LEU A 58 -3.78 12.03 -10.50
C LEU A 58 -4.48 13.37 -10.20
N GLU A 59 -5.78 13.33 -9.89
CA GLU A 59 -6.56 14.51 -9.52
C GLU A 59 -6.04 15.15 -8.23
N MET A 60 -5.88 14.35 -7.18
CA MET A 60 -5.34 14.79 -5.89
C MET A 60 -3.96 15.42 -6.04
N ARG A 61 -3.13 14.88 -6.93
CA ARG A 61 -1.84 15.47 -7.26
C ARG A 61 -2.01 16.89 -7.86
N LYS A 62 -2.89 17.04 -8.85
CA LYS A 62 -3.17 18.33 -9.52
C LYS A 62 -3.82 19.37 -8.60
N GLU A 63 -4.53 18.93 -7.57
CA GLU A 63 -5.04 19.78 -6.47
C GLU A 63 -3.93 20.27 -5.51
N GLY A 64 -2.68 19.84 -5.71
CA GLY A 64 -1.54 20.20 -4.88
C GLY A 64 -1.34 19.29 -3.67
N LEU A 65 -2.03 18.14 -3.57
CA LEU A 65 -1.68 17.17 -2.54
C LEU A 65 -0.33 16.51 -2.84
N PRO A 66 0.43 16.11 -1.81
CA PRO A 66 1.77 15.56 -1.95
C PRO A 66 1.74 14.08 -2.40
N MET A 67 1.12 13.80 -3.54
CA MET A 67 1.12 12.46 -4.16
C MET A 67 2.46 12.27 -4.87
N GLU A 68 3.26 11.31 -4.44
CA GLU A 68 4.66 11.16 -4.85
C GLU A 68 4.90 9.93 -5.71
N GLY A 69 4.21 8.83 -5.43
CA GLY A 69 4.38 7.56 -6.13
C GLY A 69 3.08 6.81 -6.34
N PHE A 70 3.13 5.79 -7.21
CA PHE A 70 2.03 4.86 -7.42
C PHE A 70 2.57 3.44 -7.63
N VAL A 71 1.96 2.46 -7.00
CA VAL A 71 2.35 1.04 -7.10
C VAL A 71 1.23 0.27 -7.78
N VAL A 72 1.57 -0.44 -8.85
CA VAL A 72 0.71 -1.37 -9.59
C VAL A 72 1.01 -2.78 -9.06
N ALA A 73 0.14 -3.27 -8.19
CA ALA A 73 0.29 -4.57 -7.53
C ALA A 73 -0.71 -5.60 -8.07
N ALA A 74 -0.45 -6.88 -7.81
CA ALA A 74 -1.32 -8.00 -8.20
C ALA A 74 -1.66 -8.00 -9.71
N GLY A 75 -0.61 -8.01 -10.53
CA GLY A 75 -0.69 -8.04 -12.00
C GLY A 75 0.22 -7.00 -12.64
N ILE A 76 0.99 -7.42 -13.65
CA ILE A 76 1.81 -6.51 -14.46
C ILE A 76 1.04 -6.18 -15.74
N PRO A 77 0.78 -4.91 -16.05
CA PRO A 77 0.09 -4.52 -17.28
C PRO A 77 0.93 -4.81 -18.53
N SER A 78 0.28 -4.83 -19.70
CA SER A 78 1.00 -4.81 -20.98
C SER A 78 1.82 -3.52 -21.12
N THR A 79 2.78 -3.51 -22.02
CA THR A 79 3.68 -2.36 -22.22
C THR A 79 2.90 -1.11 -22.64
N GLU A 80 1.88 -1.27 -23.49
CA GLU A 80 1.01 -0.20 -23.96
C GLU A 80 0.20 0.38 -22.81
N LYS A 81 -0.38 -0.49 -21.97
CA LYS A 81 -1.18 -0.04 -20.84
C LYS A 81 -0.33 0.60 -19.74
N ALA A 82 0.87 0.06 -19.51
CA ALA A 82 1.84 0.65 -18.61
C ALA A 82 2.28 2.04 -19.08
N LYS A 83 2.46 2.22 -20.40
CA LYS A 83 2.76 3.51 -20.99
C LYS A 83 1.65 4.53 -20.72
N GLU A 84 0.38 4.17 -20.92
CA GLU A 84 -0.74 5.07 -20.58
C GLU A 84 -0.74 5.47 -19.09
N ILE A 85 -0.45 4.52 -18.19
CA ILE A 85 -0.34 4.78 -16.76
C ILE A 85 0.81 5.76 -16.49
N ILE A 86 2.00 5.48 -17.02
CA ILE A 86 3.19 6.31 -16.83
C ILE A 86 3.00 7.71 -17.42
N ASP A 87 2.40 7.83 -18.60
CA ASP A 87 2.10 9.12 -19.23
C ASP A 87 1.17 9.96 -18.31
N GLY A 88 0.12 9.35 -17.75
CA GLY A 88 -0.76 10.01 -16.78
C GLY A 88 -0.06 10.42 -15.49
N LEU A 89 0.83 9.58 -14.96
CA LEU A 89 1.65 9.90 -13.77
C LEU A 89 2.62 11.06 -14.07
N ARG A 90 3.28 11.03 -15.23
CA ARG A 90 4.21 12.07 -15.69
C ARG A 90 3.49 13.41 -15.84
N GLU A 91 2.32 13.43 -16.49
CA GLU A 91 1.50 14.63 -16.68
C GLU A 91 0.98 15.22 -15.36
N ALA A 92 0.72 14.38 -14.36
CA ALA A 92 0.35 14.85 -13.03
C ALA A 92 1.57 15.32 -12.21
N GLY A 93 2.80 15.01 -12.63
CA GLY A 93 4.01 15.31 -11.85
C GLY A 93 4.24 14.35 -10.67
N ILE A 94 3.83 13.08 -10.82
CA ILE A 94 4.16 11.99 -9.89
C ILE A 94 5.55 11.44 -10.24
N LYS A 95 6.37 11.15 -9.22
CA LYS A 95 7.81 10.95 -9.39
C LYS A 95 8.21 9.56 -9.88
N HIS A 96 7.44 8.53 -9.52
CA HIS A 96 7.80 7.15 -9.83
C HIS A 96 6.58 6.24 -9.91
N VAL A 97 6.77 5.10 -10.57
CA VAL A 97 5.84 3.97 -10.54
C VAL A 97 6.56 2.74 -10.02
N SER A 98 5.88 1.91 -9.23
CA SER A 98 6.40 0.63 -8.78
C SER A 98 5.56 -0.52 -9.33
N PHE A 99 6.20 -1.64 -9.64
CA PHE A 99 5.57 -2.89 -10.04
C PHE A 99 6.03 -4.01 -9.11
N LYS A 100 5.12 -4.94 -8.79
CA LYS A 100 5.39 -6.12 -7.95
C LYS A 100 5.34 -7.41 -8.78
N PRO A 101 6.37 -7.74 -9.56
CA PRO A 101 6.40 -8.99 -10.31
C PRO A 101 6.60 -10.18 -9.36
N GLY A 102 5.86 -11.27 -9.61
CA GLY A 102 5.95 -12.50 -8.85
C GLY A 102 6.55 -13.68 -9.63
N SER A 103 7.06 -13.44 -10.85
CA SER A 103 7.65 -14.46 -11.73
C SER A 103 8.73 -13.86 -12.64
N VAL A 104 9.55 -14.71 -13.25
CA VAL A 104 10.55 -14.32 -14.27
C VAL A 104 9.91 -13.52 -15.41
N ASP A 105 8.77 -13.96 -15.92
CA ASP A 105 8.08 -13.27 -17.01
C ASP A 105 7.49 -11.94 -16.55
N GLY A 106 7.02 -11.85 -15.31
CA GLY A 106 6.66 -10.57 -14.69
C GLY A 106 7.83 -9.59 -14.64
N ILE A 107 9.02 -10.06 -14.24
CA ILE A 107 10.25 -9.23 -14.23
C ILE A 107 10.61 -8.77 -15.64
N ARG A 108 10.60 -9.68 -16.63
CA ARG A 108 10.84 -9.33 -18.04
C ARG A 108 9.84 -8.30 -18.56
N GLN A 109 8.58 -8.41 -18.17
CA GLN A 109 7.57 -7.42 -18.53
C GLN A 109 7.87 -6.05 -17.91
N VAL A 110 8.31 -5.98 -16.65
CA VAL A 110 8.75 -4.72 -16.03
C VAL A 110 9.98 -4.15 -16.74
N ILE A 111 10.94 -4.98 -17.17
CA ILE A 111 12.08 -4.56 -18.00
C ILE A 111 11.58 -3.92 -19.30
N ASN A 112 10.63 -4.55 -20.01
CA ASN A 112 10.06 -4.00 -21.25
C ASN A 112 9.35 -2.66 -21.02
N ILE A 113 8.63 -2.53 -19.90
CA ILE A 113 7.97 -1.28 -19.50
C ILE A 113 9.01 -0.17 -19.25
N ALA A 114 10.09 -0.49 -18.53
CA ALA A 114 11.17 0.46 -18.26
C ALA A 114 11.88 0.89 -19.55
N ALA A 115 12.19 -0.06 -20.45
CA ALA A 115 12.80 0.20 -21.76
C ALA A 115 11.91 1.10 -22.64
N ALA A 116 10.59 0.95 -22.57
CA ALA A 116 9.64 1.78 -23.32
C ALA A 116 9.44 3.18 -22.71
N ASN A 117 9.93 3.43 -21.49
CA ASN A 117 9.78 4.70 -20.77
C ASN A 117 11.10 5.13 -20.11
N PRO A 118 12.20 5.31 -20.88
CA PRO A 118 13.56 5.46 -20.36
C PRO A 118 13.77 6.73 -19.52
N ASP A 119 12.88 7.71 -19.64
CA ASP A 119 12.91 8.98 -18.90
C ASP A 119 12.18 8.92 -17.54
N PHE A 120 11.45 7.84 -17.26
CA PHE A 120 10.60 7.73 -16.07
C PHE A 120 11.13 6.69 -15.07
N PRO A 121 11.24 7.01 -13.76
CA PRO A 121 11.66 6.04 -12.74
C PRO A 121 10.65 4.89 -12.57
N VAL A 122 11.14 3.67 -12.75
CA VAL A 122 10.37 2.44 -12.54
C VAL A 122 11.02 1.65 -11.41
N ILE A 123 10.24 1.31 -10.38
CA ILE A 123 10.73 0.47 -9.26
C ILE A 123 10.21 -0.95 -9.45
N CYS A 124 11.12 -1.91 -9.63
CA CYS A 124 10.83 -3.33 -9.61
C CYS A 124 10.94 -3.85 -8.17
N GLN A 125 9.81 -4.11 -7.53
CA GLN A 125 9.74 -4.65 -6.18
C GLN A 125 9.62 -6.18 -6.25
N TRP A 126 10.75 -6.87 -6.26
CA TRP A 126 10.81 -8.32 -6.31
C TRP A 126 10.48 -8.95 -4.95
N THR A 127 9.56 -9.90 -4.94
CA THR A 127 9.23 -10.73 -3.78
C THR A 127 9.06 -12.18 -4.23
N GLY A 128 9.81 -13.11 -3.63
CA GLY A 128 9.68 -14.54 -3.92
C GLY A 128 8.52 -15.20 -3.16
N GLY A 129 8.39 -16.52 -3.29
CA GLY A 129 7.31 -17.29 -2.69
C GLY A 129 7.28 -17.28 -1.17
N ARG A 130 8.43 -17.05 -0.52
CA ARG A 130 8.55 -16.93 0.95
C ARG A 130 7.97 -15.63 1.55
N ALA A 131 7.28 -14.80 0.77
CA ALA A 131 6.65 -13.56 1.24
C ALA A 131 5.43 -13.82 2.15
N GLY A 132 5.12 -12.88 3.03
CA GLY A 132 3.87 -12.93 3.81
C GLY A 132 2.67 -12.43 2.99
N GLY A 133 1.49 -12.97 3.26
CA GLY A 133 0.31 -12.65 2.45
C GLY A 133 0.30 -13.42 1.13
N HIS A 134 -0.31 -12.84 0.09
CA HIS A 134 -0.31 -13.44 -1.25
C HIS A 134 1.11 -13.58 -1.77
N HIS A 135 1.45 -14.75 -2.30
CA HIS A 135 2.81 -15.06 -2.76
C HIS A 135 2.79 -15.88 -4.04
N SER A 136 3.93 -15.90 -4.75
CA SER A 136 4.15 -16.83 -5.87
C SER A 136 4.63 -18.19 -5.36
N CYS A 137 4.83 -19.14 -6.28
CA CYS A 137 5.50 -20.41 -6.00
C CYS A 137 6.99 -20.35 -6.37
N GLU A 138 7.54 -19.16 -6.65
CA GLU A 138 8.89 -19.00 -7.13
C GLU A 138 9.91 -19.07 -5.99
N ASP A 139 11.06 -19.66 -6.28
CA ASP A 139 12.27 -19.45 -5.49
C ASP A 139 12.60 -17.96 -5.40
N PHE A 140 13.22 -17.55 -4.30
CA PHE A 140 13.55 -16.16 -4.06
C PHE A 140 14.75 -15.67 -4.89
N HIS A 141 15.73 -16.53 -5.20
CA HIS A 141 16.99 -16.13 -5.84
C HIS A 141 17.01 -16.34 -7.35
N GLN A 142 16.53 -17.48 -7.83
CA GLN A 142 16.61 -17.89 -9.23
C GLN A 142 16.10 -16.81 -10.19
N PRO A 143 14.91 -16.21 -9.97
CA PRO A 143 14.34 -15.29 -10.96
C PRO A 143 15.21 -14.04 -11.16
N ILE A 144 15.88 -13.60 -10.09
CA ILE A 144 16.85 -12.51 -10.15
C ILE A 144 18.11 -12.96 -10.88
N LEU A 145 18.69 -14.12 -10.54
CA LEU A 145 19.87 -14.64 -11.26
C LEU A 145 19.64 -14.71 -12.77
N ALA A 146 18.44 -15.10 -13.19
CA ALA A 146 18.07 -15.22 -14.60
C ALA A 146 17.84 -13.88 -15.32
N THR A 147 17.59 -12.79 -14.59
CA THR A 147 17.14 -11.50 -15.16
C THR A 147 18.01 -10.30 -14.80
N TYR A 148 18.96 -10.45 -13.86
CA TYR A 148 19.72 -9.35 -13.29
C TYR A 148 20.46 -8.51 -14.33
N ALA A 149 21.13 -9.14 -15.29
CA ALA A 149 21.82 -8.43 -16.37
C ALA A 149 20.84 -7.57 -17.20
N SER A 150 19.66 -8.11 -17.52
CA SER A 150 18.62 -7.39 -18.26
C SER A 150 17.99 -6.26 -17.44
N ILE A 151 17.85 -6.44 -16.12
CA ILE A 151 17.44 -5.38 -15.20
C ILE A 151 18.46 -4.23 -15.24
N ARG A 152 19.75 -4.56 -15.08
CA ARG A 152 20.84 -3.56 -15.03
C ARG A 152 21.11 -2.88 -16.37
N ASN A 153 20.65 -3.45 -17.49
CA ASN A 153 20.64 -2.78 -18.79
C ASN A 153 19.61 -1.64 -18.91
N GLN A 154 18.71 -1.45 -17.93
CA GLN A 154 17.73 -0.37 -17.91
C GLN A 154 18.08 0.67 -16.82
N PRO A 155 18.70 1.82 -17.17
CA PRO A 155 19.18 2.81 -16.18
C PRO A 155 18.09 3.46 -15.32
N ASN A 156 16.83 3.41 -15.77
CA ASN A 156 15.68 3.95 -15.06
C ASN A 156 14.97 2.91 -14.17
N LEU A 157 15.44 1.66 -14.16
CA LEU A 157 14.86 0.56 -13.40
C LEU A 157 15.58 0.38 -12.06
N ILE A 158 14.87 0.70 -10.97
CA ILE A 158 15.34 0.58 -9.59
C ILE A 158 14.90 -0.79 -9.06
N LEU A 159 15.84 -1.62 -8.65
CA LEU A 159 15.60 -2.97 -8.17
C LEU A 159 15.54 -3.01 -6.64
N VAL A 160 14.33 -3.20 -6.10
CA VAL A 160 14.08 -3.33 -4.66
C VAL A 160 13.71 -4.77 -4.34
N VAL A 161 14.28 -5.32 -3.27
CA VAL A 161 14.01 -6.70 -2.85
C VAL A 161 13.19 -6.76 -1.57
N GLY A 162 12.30 -7.73 -1.48
CA GLY A 162 11.54 -8.05 -0.28
C GLY A 162 11.33 -9.55 -0.15
N SER A 163 10.64 -9.97 0.92
CA SER A 163 10.43 -11.37 1.36
C SER A 163 11.59 -11.94 2.19
N GLY A 164 11.33 -12.15 3.49
CA GLY A 164 12.24 -12.84 4.41
C GLY A 164 13.20 -11.97 5.23
N PHE A 165 13.20 -10.64 5.04
CA PHE A 165 14.14 -9.74 5.71
C PHE A 165 13.60 -9.18 7.03
N GLY A 166 14.51 -8.92 7.98
CA GLY A 166 14.16 -8.20 9.20
C GLY A 166 15.32 -7.71 10.07
N SER A 167 16.59 -7.80 9.65
CA SER A 167 17.73 -7.22 10.36
C SER A 167 18.76 -6.55 9.43
N ALA A 168 19.87 -6.06 9.96
CA ALA A 168 20.95 -5.56 9.11
C ALA A 168 21.78 -6.71 8.51
N GLU A 169 21.92 -7.80 9.25
CA GLU A 169 22.71 -8.99 8.91
C GLU A 169 22.20 -9.67 7.64
N ASP A 170 20.88 -9.81 7.51
CA ASP A 170 20.27 -10.49 6.37
C ASP A 170 20.12 -9.57 5.15
N VAL A 171 19.97 -8.26 5.36
CA VAL A 171 19.88 -7.22 4.34
C VAL A 171 21.22 -6.94 3.67
N TYR A 172 22.29 -6.84 4.46
CA TYR A 172 23.59 -6.34 3.99
C TYR A 172 24.17 -7.10 2.79
N PRO A 173 24.15 -8.46 2.74
CA PRO A 173 24.65 -9.20 1.59
C PRO A 173 23.91 -8.90 0.27
N TYR A 174 22.65 -8.45 0.33
CA TYR A 174 21.85 -8.11 -0.84
C TYR A 174 22.14 -6.69 -1.33
N LEU A 175 22.41 -5.75 -0.42
CA LEU A 175 22.83 -4.40 -0.79
C LEU A 175 24.25 -4.39 -1.40
N THR A 176 25.17 -5.22 -0.90
CA THR A 176 26.53 -5.33 -1.44
C THR A 176 26.63 -6.24 -2.67
N GLY A 177 25.65 -7.12 -2.88
CA GLY A 177 25.67 -8.14 -3.92
C GLY A 177 26.45 -9.41 -3.55
N GLN A 178 27.04 -9.48 -2.36
CA GLN A 178 27.79 -10.65 -1.87
C GLN A 178 26.97 -11.95 -1.91
N TRP A 179 25.64 -11.87 -1.69
CA TRP A 179 24.73 -13.03 -1.71
C TRP A 179 24.91 -13.91 -2.96
N SER A 180 25.06 -13.28 -4.13
CA SER A 180 25.11 -13.96 -5.42
C SER A 180 26.43 -14.70 -5.62
N ARG A 181 27.54 -14.09 -5.19
CA ARG A 181 28.87 -14.68 -5.25
C ARG A 181 29.05 -15.82 -4.27
N GLU A 182 28.65 -15.61 -3.02
CA GLU A 182 28.85 -16.59 -1.95
C GLU A 182 27.94 -17.80 -2.08
N ARG A 183 26.69 -17.60 -2.51
CA ARG A 183 25.71 -18.70 -2.59
C ARG A 183 25.68 -19.41 -3.94
N PHE A 184 25.99 -18.70 -5.03
CA PHE A 184 25.80 -19.21 -6.38
C PHE A 184 27.05 -19.13 -7.27
N GLY A 185 28.17 -18.58 -6.77
CA GLY A 185 29.44 -18.53 -7.51
C GLY A 185 29.40 -17.61 -8.74
N VAL A 186 28.52 -16.61 -8.77
CA VAL A 186 28.39 -15.63 -9.86
C VAL A 186 28.89 -14.24 -9.45
N GLU A 187 28.94 -13.30 -10.39
CA GLU A 187 29.32 -11.91 -10.10
C GLU A 187 28.38 -11.23 -9.09
N MET A 188 28.89 -10.23 -8.37
CA MET A 188 28.11 -9.52 -7.34
C MET A 188 26.90 -8.81 -7.94
N MET A 189 25.72 -9.11 -7.41
CA MET A 189 24.43 -8.57 -7.84
C MET A 189 23.79 -7.69 -6.74
N PRO A 190 24.28 -6.47 -6.48
CA PRO A 190 23.69 -5.59 -5.47
C PRO A 190 22.25 -5.20 -5.81
N PHE A 191 21.42 -4.94 -4.80
CA PHE A 191 20.08 -4.37 -4.91
C PHE A 191 20.09 -2.89 -4.52
N ASP A 192 19.13 -2.12 -5.05
CA ASP A 192 19.06 -0.67 -4.83
C ASP A 192 18.30 -0.31 -3.54
N GLY A 193 17.55 -1.25 -2.98
CA GLY A 193 16.83 -1.08 -1.72
C GLY A 193 16.18 -2.36 -1.23
N VAL A 194 15.69 -2.33 0.00
CA VAL A 194 14.96 -3.45 0.62
C VAL A 194 13.61 -2.96 1.16
N LEU A 195 12.59 -3.81 1.06
CA LEU A 195 11.27 -3.56 1.63
C LEU A 195 10.94 -4.55 2.77
N PHE A 196 10.27 -4.04 3.80
CA PHE A 196 9.86 -4.80 4.99
C PHE A 196 8.34 -4.75 5.12
N ALA A 197 7.70 -5.91 5.19
CA ALA A 197 6.25 -6.03 5.40
C ALA A 197 5.96 -6.79 6.71
N SER A 198 6.17 -8.10 6.70
CA SER A 198 6.01 -9.00 7.85
C SER A 198 6.66 -8.49 9.14
N ARG A 199 7.90 -8.00 9.06
CA ARG A 199 8.66 -7.45 10.20
C ARG A 199 7.97 -6.24 10.84
N MET A 200 7.25 -5.44 10.06
CA MET A 200 6.63 -4.20 10.51
C MET A 200 5.28 -4.41 11.20
N MET A 201 4.70 -5.61 11.13
CA MET A 201 3.37 -5.88 11.69
C MET A 201 3.35 -5.91 13.23
N VAL A 202 4.50 -6.12 13.87
CA VAL A 202 4.64 -6.07 15.33
C VAL A 202 5.03 -4.70 15.86
N ALA A 203 5.30 -3.72 14.98
CA ALA A 203 5.64 -2.37 15.40
C ALA A 203 4.57 -1.82 16.35
N LYS A 204 4.98 -1.08 17.38
CA LYS A 204 4.10 -0.55 18.42
C LYS A 204 2.91 0.22 17.85
N GLU A 205 3.15 1.04 16.83
CA GLU A 205 2.12 1.87 16.19
C GLU A 205 1.28 1.13 15.15
N ALA A 206 1.61 -0.12 14.80
CA ALA A 206 0.80 -0.93 13.89
C ALA A 206 -0.57 -1.19 14.51
N ALA A 207 -1.63 -1.10 13.69
CA ALA A 207 -3.02 -1.27 14.11
C ALA A 207 -3.39 -2.72 14.46
N THR A 208 -2.50 -3.67 14.20
CA THR A 208 -2.64 -5.06 14.62
C THR A 208 -2.92 -5.12 16.13
N SER A 209 -3.97 -5.83 16.54
CA SER A 209 -4.34 -5.92 17.95
C SER A 209 -3.21 -6.55 18.77
N GLN A 210 -3.06 -6.16 20.05
CA GLN A 210 -1.93 -6.60 20.87
C GLN A 210 -1.84 -8.14 20.97
N SER A 211 -2.96 -8.82 21.25
CA SER A 211 -3.02 -10.28 21.32
C SER A 211 -2.65 -10.97 19.99
N VAL A 212 -2.85 -10.29 18.86
CA VAL A 212 -2.44 -10.76 17.54
C VAL A 212 -0.94 -10.56 17.32
N LYS A 213 -0.37 -9.42 17.77
CA LYS A 213 1.08 -9.21 17.76
C LYS A 213 1.81 -10.28 18.59
N ASP A 214 1.24 -10.66 19.73
CA ASP A 214 1.80 -11.72 20.57
C ASP A 214 1.87 -13.07 19.82
N LEU A 215 0.87 -13.42 18.99
CA LEU A 215 0.93 -14.62 18.14
C LEU A 215 2.00 -14.52 17.06
N ILE A 216 2.22 -13.33 16.50
CA ILE A 216 3.29 -13.10 15.52
C ILE A 216 4.65 -13.32 16.18
N VAL A 217 4.87 -12.80 17.39
CA VAL A 217 6.13 -12.96 18.13
C VAL A 217 6.38 -14.42 18.53
N GLN A 218 5.31 -15.19 18.80
CA GLN A 218 5.42 -16.62 19.12
C GLN A 218 5.79 -17.50 17.92
N ALA A 219 5.57 -17.03 16.69
CA ALA A 219 5.89 -17.80 15.50
C ALA A 219 7.41 -17.85 15.28
N LYS A 220 7.97 -19.06 15.33
CA LYS A 220 9.42 -19.30 15.26
C LYS A 220 10.03 -18.90 13.91
N GLY A 221 9.24 -18.96 12.85
CA GLY A 221 9.72 -18.88 11.48
C GLY A 221 10.61 -20.07 11.09
N VAL A 222 11.16 -19.99 9.89
CA VAL A 222 12.08 -20.99 9.32
C VAL A 222 13.17 -20.33 8.49
N ASP A 223 14.19 -21.11 8.13
CA ASP A 223 15.15 -20.71 7.12
C ASP A 223 14.56 -20.80 5.70
N ASP A 224 15.25 -20.16 4.76
CA ASP A 224 14.87 -20.10 3.35
C ASP A 224 14.69 -21.48 2.70
N GLN A 225 15.42 -22.50 3.14
CA GLN A 225 15.32 -23.83 2.51
C GLN A 225 14.06 -24.60 2.92
N GLU A 226 13.34 -24.14 3.94
CA GLU A 226 12.22 -24.86 4.54
C GLU A 226 10.87 -24.20 4.26
N TRP A 227 10.85 -23.00 3.64
CA TRP A 227 9.62 -22.22 3.50
C TRP A 227 8.54 -22.96 2.71
N GLU A 228 8.90 -23.78 1.72
CA GLU A 228 7.95 -24.55 0.91
C GLU A 228 7.15 -25.56 1.73
N GLY A 229 7.63 -25.95 2.92
CA GLY A 229 6.89 -26.83 3.82
C GLY A 229 5.52 -26.26 4.24
N THR A 230 5.30 -24.95 4.11
CA THR A 230 4.02 -24.28 4.42
C THR A 230 2.85 -24.74 3.54
N TYR A 231 3.11 -25.25 2.33
CA TYR A 231 2.06 -25.79 1.45
C TYR A 231 1.42 -27.06 2.02
N ASP A 232 2.22 -27.88 2.69
CA ASP A 232 1.80 -29.19 3.19
C ASP A 232 1.37 -29.13 4.66
N ARG A 233 2.06 -28.35 5.49
CA ARG A 233 1.85 -28.33 6.95
C ARG A 233 2.24 -27.00 7.58
N GLU A 234 1.87 -26.83 8.85
CA GLU A 234 2.41 -25.75 9.67
C GLU A 234 3.94 -25.86 9.75
N THR A 235 4.60 -24.79 9.31
CA THR A 235 6.05 -24.68 9.19
C THR A 235 6.48 -23.33 9.76
N GLY A 236 7.23 -23.35 10.87
CA GLY A 236 7.61 -22.12 11.59
C GLY A 236 6.45 -21.33 12.21
N GLY A 237 5.28 -21.97 12.40
CA GLY A 237 4.05 -21.29 12.83
C GLY A 237 3.24 -20.66 11.69
N ILE A 238 3.65 -20.85 10.44
CA ILE A 238 2.99 -20.37 9.23
C ILE A 238 2.43 -21.55 8.42
N ILE A 239 1.32 -21.34 7.73
CA ILE A 239 0.74 -22.30 6.78
C ILE A 239 0.18 -21.57 5.55
N THR A 240 0.22 -22.22 4.40
CA THR A 240 -0.36 -21.71 3.16
C THR A 240 -1.81 -22.18 3.02
N VAL A 241 -2.71 -21.24 2.75
CA VAL A 241 -4.10 -21.53 2.38
C VAL A 241 -4.42 -20.90 1.02
N THR A 242 -5.54 -21.27 0.43
CA THR A 242 -6.02 -20.72 -0.84
C THR A 242 -6.96 -19.55 -0.56
N SER A 243 -6.63 -18.38 -1.09
CA SER A 243 -7.44 -17.16 -0.95
C SER A 243 -8.79 -17.25 -1.69
N GLU A 244 -9.63 -16.22 -1.55
CA GLU A 244 -10.88 -16.13 -2.32
C GLU A 244 -10.65 -15.98 -3.84
N LEU A 245 -9.45 -15.55 -4.25
CA LEU A 245 -9.04 -15.39 -5.64
C LEU A 245 -8.39 -16.65 -6.23
N GLY A 246 -8.27 -17.72 -5.45
CA GLY A 246 -7.59 -18.96 -5.88
C GLY A 246 -6.07 -18.93 -5.74
N GLU A 247 -5.51 -17.81 -5.27
CA GLU A 247 -4.06 -17.63 -5.09
C GLU A 247 -3.60 -18.09 -3.70
N PRO A 248 -2.38 -18.64 -3.56
CA PRO A 248 -1.83 -19.05 -2.28
C PRO A 248 -1.52 -17.84 -1.39
N ILE A 249 -1.75 -18.00 -0.09
CA ILE A 249 -1.58 -16.94 0.91
C ILE A 249 -0.99 -17.49 2.20
N HIS A 250 0.16 -16.95 2.62
CA HIS A 250 0.80 -17.32 3.88
C HIS A 250 0.13 -16.63 5.07
N LYS A 251 -0.21 -17.42 6.08
CA LYS A 251 -0.85 -16.96 7.32
C LYS A 251 -0.27 -17.66 8.54
N ILE A 252 -0.33 -17.01 9.71
CA ILE A 252 -0.10 -17.69 11.00
C ILE A 252 -1.08 -18.85 11.12
N ALA A 253 -0.60 -20.02 11.53
CA ALA A 253 -1.35 -21.26 11.65
C ALA A 253 -2.25 -21.30 12.90
N THR A 254 -3.11 -20.29 13.04
CA THR A 254 -4.15 -20.23 14.09
C THR A 254 -5.16 -21.36 13.90
N ARG A 255 -5.99 -21.65 14.92
CA ARG A 255 -7.07 -22.65 14.81
C ARG A 255 -8.00 -22.34 13.63
N GLY A 256 -8.35 -21.08 13.43
CA GLY A 256 -9.19 -20.65 12.31
C GLY A 256 -8.53 -20.88 10.94
N ILE A 257 -7.23 -20.68 10.82
CA ILE A 257 -6.50 -20.93 9.57
C ILE A 257 -6.26 -22.41 9.32
N LYS A 258 -6.07 -23.22 10.37
CA LYS A 258 -6.04 -24.68 10.25
C LYS A 258 -7.37 -25.24 9.75
N LEU A 259 -8.49 -24.71 10.24
CA LEU A 259 -9.82 -25.03 9.70
C LEU A 259 -9.96 -24.58 8.24
N TRP A 260 -9.46 -23.39 7.89
CA TRP A 260 -9.46 -22.94 6.50
C TRP A 260 -8.71 -23.92 5.60
N LYS A 261 -7.48 -24.32 5.97
CA LYS A 261 -6.67 -25.29 5.22
C LYS A 261 -7.42 -26.62 5.03
N GLU A 262 -8.03 -27.12 6.09
CA GLU A 262 -8.86 -28.32 6.03
C GLU A 262 -10.02 -28.18 5.04
N PHE A 263 -10.71 -27.04 5.03
CA PHE A 263 -11.80 -26.78 4.07
C PHE A 263 -11.31 -26.58 2.64
N ASP A 264 -10.09 -26.07 2.43
CA ASP A 264 -9.46 -26.03 1.12
C ASP A 264 -9.25 -27.44 0.54
N GLU A 265 -8.87 -28.39 1.37
CA GLU A 265 -8.58 -29.79 1.00
C GLU A 265 -9.82 -30.69 0.97
N THR A 266 -10.95 -30.21 1.50
CA THR A 266 -12.21 -30.94 1.55
C THR A 266 -13.27 -30.25 0.69
N VAL A 267 -14.11 -29.40 1.29
CA VAL A 267 -15.28 -28.82 0.61
C VAL A 267 -14.91 -27.91 -0.57
N PHE A 268 -13.81 -27.15 -0.50
CA PHE A 268 -13.43 -26.26 -1.59
C PHE A 268 -12.65 -26.97 -2.71
N ALA A 269 -12.05 -28.12 -2.45
CA ALA A 269 -11.48 -29.00 -3.48
C ALA A 269 -12.56 -29.63 -4.38
N LEU A 270 -13.80 -29.75 -3.90
CA LEU A 270 -14.91 -30.27 -4.68
C LEU A 270 -15.37 -29.29 -5.77
N PRO A 271 -15.84 -29.80 -6.94
CA PRO A 271 -16.58 -29.01 -7.91
C PRO A 271 -17.75 -28.28 -7.25
N ARG A 272 -18.05 -27.05 -7.71
CA ARG A 272 -19.00 -26.14 -7.04
C ARG A 272 -20.38 -26.77 -6.82
N GLU A 273 -20.85 -27.53 -7.79
CA GLU A 273 -22.11 -28.26 -7.80
C GLU A 273 -22.18 -29.39 -6.77
N LYS A 274 -21.05 -29.92 -6.29
CA LYS A 274 -21.00 -30.97 -5.27
C LYS A 274 -20.88 -30.44 -3.84
N ARG A 275 -20.57 -29.15 -3.68
CA ARG A 275 -20.30 -28.54 -2.36
C ARG A 275 -21.54 -28.53 -1.46
N ALA A 276 -22.71 -28.18 -2.01
CA ALA A 276 -23.95 -28.12 -1.24
C ALA A 276 -24.33 -29.49 -0.65
N ALA A 277 -24.22 -30.57 -1.43
CA ALA A 277 -24.49 -31.92 -0.94
C ALA A 277 -23.49 -32.37 0.14
N TRP A 278 -22.20 -32.04 -0.03
CA TRP A 278 -21.20 -32.33 1.00
C TRP A 278 -21.48 -31.57 2.29
N LEU A 279 -21.79 -30.28 2.20
CA LEU A 279 -22.13 -29.43 3.34
C LEU A 279 -23.35 -29.93 4.10
N GLU A 280 -24.39 -30.39 3.39
CA GLU A 280 -25.58 -30.97 4.03
C GLU A 280 -25.23 -32.24 4.81
N SER A 281 -24.42 -33.14 4.23
CA SER A 281 -24.00 -34.38 4.91
C SER A 281 -23.02 -34.18 6.08
N HIS A 282 -22.34 -33.02 6.16
CA HIS A 282 -21.34 -32.70 7.20
C HIS A 282 -21.76 -31.48 8.02
N LYS A 283 -23.04 -31.13 8.01
CA LYS A 283 -23.57 -29.88 8.56
C LYS A 283 -23.17 -29.63 10.01
N ASP A 284 -23.44 -30.61 10.87
CA ASP A 284 -23.14 -30.52 12.32
C ASP A 284 -21.64 -30.32 12.56
N TYR A 285 -20.81 -31.01 11.78
CA TYR A 285 -19.36 -30.89 11.85
C TYR A 285 -18.91 -29.47 11.48
N VAL A 286 -19.36 -28.97 10.33
CA VAL A 286 -19.01 -27.64 9.82
C VAL A 286 -19.43 -26.57 10.81
N ILE A 287 -20.68 -26.61 11.28
CA ILE A 287 -21.23 -25.65 12.25
C ILE A 287 -20.41 -25.66 13.56
N LYS A 288 -20.11 -26.85 14.09
CA LYS A 288 -19.31 -27.00 15.30
C LYS A 288 -17.92 -26.36 15.13
N ARG A 289 -17.24 -26.64 14.03
CA ARG A 289 -15.90 -26.09 13.74
C ARG A 289 -15.92 -24.58 13.53
N LEU A 290 -16.92 -24.05 12.81
CA LEU A 290 -17.09 -22.61 12.63
C LEU A 290 -17.25 -21.89 13.98
N ASN A 291 -18.12 -22.39 14.85
CA ASN A 291 -18.38 -21.80 16.16
C ASN A 291 -17.18 -21.93 17.11
N ALA A 292 -16.42 -23.02 17.04
CA ALA A 292 -15.28 -23.25 17.93
C ALA A 292 -14.02 -22.50 17.50
N ASP A 293 -13.71 -22.47 16.19
CA ASP A 293 -12.36 -22.15 15.71
C ASP A 293 -12.30 -20.95 14.77
N PHE A 294 -13.39 -20.53 14.13
CA PHE A 294 -13.31 -19.55 13.04
C PHE A 294 -13.76 -18.16 13.47
N GLN A 295 -13.25 -17.14 12.76
CA GLN A 295 -13.62 -15.74 12.97
C GLN A 295 -15.06 -15.41 12.51
N LYS A 296 -15.69 -16.29 11.73
CA LYS A 296 -17.09 -16.17 11.31
C LYS A 296 -17.89 -17.37 11.85
N PRO A 297 -18.62 -17.22 12.97
CA PRO A 297 -19.43 -18.29 13.52
C PRO A 297 -20.62 -18.60 12.62
N TRP A 298 -21.27 -19.74 12.88
CA TRP A 298 -22.60 -20.03 12.34
C TRP A 298 -23.61 -19.03 12.91
N PHE A 299 -24.43 -18.41 12.06
CA PHE A 299 -25.36 -17.39 12.51
C PHE A 299 -26.49 -18.00 13.34
N ALA A 300 -27.19 -18.99 12.79
CA ALA A 300 -28.47 -19.40 13.32
C ALA A 300 -28.35 -20.21 14.62
N GLU A 301 -29.06 -19.75 15.64
CA GLU A 301 -29.10 -20.40 16.94
C GLU A 301 -30.48 -20.29 17.58
N LYS A 302 -30.84 -21.29 18.36
CA LYS A 302 -32.06 -21.33 19.16
C LYS A 302 -31.70 -21.81 20.55
N ASP A 303 -32.08 -21.03 21.56
CA ASP A 303 -31.75 -21.32 22.96
C ASP A 303 -30.24 -21.57 23.21
N GLY A 304 -29.37 -20.88 22.46
CA GLY A 304 -27.91 -21.01 22.55
C GLY A 304 -27.34 -22.27 21.89
N GLN A 305 -28.15 -23.06 21.19
CA GLN A 305 -27.71 -24.21 20.38
C GLN A 305 -27.80 -23.87 18.89
N PRO A 306 -26.94 -24.44 18.03
CA PRO A 306 -27.07 -24.24 16.59
C PRO A 306 -28.43 -24.70 16.06
N ALA A 307 -29.00 -23.92 15.14
CA ALA A 307 -30.31 -24.17 14.52
C ALA A 307 -30.32 -23.72 13.05
N GLU A 308 -31.46 -23.85 12.36
CA GLU A 308 -31.68 -23.23 11.05
C GLU A 308 -32.29 -21.83 11.18
N LEU A 309 -32.11 -21.01 10.14
CA LEU A 309 -32.79 -19.70 10.05
C LEU A 309 -34.31 -19.82 10.20
N GLY A 310 -34.91 -20.89 9.66
CA GLY A 310 -36.35 -21.15 9.76
C GLY A 310 -36.81 -21.60 11.14
N ASP A 311 -35.90 -22.00 12.04
CA ASP A 311 -36.24 -22.40 13.41
C ASP A 311 -36.19 -21.21 14.39
N MET A 312 -35.46 -20.16 14.00
CA MET A 312 -35.32 -18.93 14.78
C MET A 312 -36.58 -18.09 14.70
N THR A 313 -36.91 -17.45 15.81
CA THR A 313 -37.89 -16.37 15.86
C THR A 313 -37.30 -15.05 15.34
N TYR A 314 -38.18 -14.13 14.92
CA TYR A 314 -37.73 -12.80 14.50
C TYR A 314 -36.91 -12.10 15.59
N GLN A 315 -37.32 -12.22 16.85
CA GLN A 315 -36.59 -11.65 17.99
C GLN A 315 -35.20 -12.28 18.18
N GLU A 316 -35.08 -13.61 18.08
CA GLU A 316 -33.78 -14.29 18.18
C GLU A 316 -32.80 -13.85 17.09
N THR A 317 -33.28 -13.65 15.85
CA THR A 317 -32.41 -13.18 14.76
C THR A 317 -31.86 -11.78 15.01
N VAL A 318 -32.68 -10.86 15.54
CA VAL A 318 -32.25 -9.50 15.89
C VAL A 318 -31.23 -9.52 17.02
N HIS A 319 -31.50 -10.28 18.09
CA HIS A 319 -30.55 -10.40 19.21
C HIS A 319 -29.22 -11.01 18.76
N ARG A 320 -29.25 -12.01 17.88
CA ARG A 320 -28.05 -12.60 17.29
C ARG A 320 -27.28 -11.61 16.42
N LEU A 321 -27.97 -10.82 15.60
CA LEU A 321 -27.35 -9.74 14.82
C LEU A 321 -26.66 -8.74 15.72
N VAL A 322 -27.35 -8.20 16.74
CA VAL A 322 -26.72 -7.24 17.65
C VAL A 322 -25.52 -7.85 18.37
N ARG A 323 -25.61 -9.10 18.83
CA ARG A 323 -24.49 -9.77 19.50
C ARG A 323 -23.26 -9.93 18.60
N LEU A 324 -23.44 -10.10 17.29
CA LEU A 324 -22.34 -10.30 16.34
C LEU A 324 -21.88 -9.02 15.63
N LEU A 325 -22.68 -7.94 15.66
CA LEU A 325 -22.43 -6.72 14.90
C LEU A 325 -22.14 -5.49 15.78
N PHE A 326 -22.45 -5.57 17.08
CA PHE A 326 -22.26 -4.50 18.06
C PHE A 326 -21.24 -4.91 19.14
N VAL A 327 -20.18 -4.13 19.26
CA VAL A 327 -19.11 -4.30 20.24
C VAL A 327 -19.55 -3.68 21.57
N LYS A 328 -20.21 -4.49 22.40
CA LYS A 328 -20.93 -4.03 23.60
C LYS A 328 -20.06 -3.23 24.58
N HIS A 329 -18.83 -3.66 24.86
CA HIS A 329 -17.95 -2.98 25.82
C HIS A 329 -17.39 -1.64 25.32
N GLN A 330 -17.54 -1.36 24.03
CA GLN A 330 -17.11 -0.10 23.40
C GLN A 330 -18.29 0.74 22.91
N SER A 331 -19.53 0.29 23.14
CA SER A 331 -20.77 0.91 22.67
C SER A 331 -20.69 1.37 21.20
N ARG A 332 -20.20 0.50 20.32
CA ARG A 332 -20.09 0.81 18.88
C ARG A 332 -20.52 -0.35 17.99
N TRP A 333 -20.97 0.00 16.80
CA TRP A 333 -21.10 -0.95 15.70
C TRP A 333 -19.74 -1.24 15.07
N ILE A 334 -19.55 -2.47 14.58
CA ILE A 334 -18.36 -2.83 13.80
C ILE A 334 -18.23 -1.91 12.57
N ASP A 335 -19.35 -1.63 11.91
CA ASP A 335 -19.43 -0.70 10.80
C ASP A 335 -20.85 -0.08 10.72
N PRO A 336 -20.99 1.22 10.38
CA PRO A 336 -22.31 1.86 10.25
C PRO A 336 -23.26 1.17 9.25
N THR A 337 -22.73 0.51 8.23
CA THR A 337 -23.55 -0.24 7.26
C THR A 337 -24.15 -1.51 7.87
N LEU A 338 -23.51 -2.09 8.89
CA LEU A 338 -24.04 -3.23 9.64
C LEU A 338 -25.14 -2.80 10.63
N ARG A 339 -25.04 -1.60 11.20
CA ARG A 339 -26.17 -0.97 11.94
C ARG A 339 -27.39 -0.80 11.04
N ASN A 340 -27.17 -0.25 9.84
CA ASN A 340 -28.24 -0.03 8.88
C ASN A 340 -28.87 -1.36 8.41
N LEU A 341 -28.09 -2.44 8.30
CA LEU A 341 -28.60 -3.79 8.07
C LEU A 341 -29.59 -4.21 9.16
N VAL A 342 -29.26 -4.01 10.44
CA VAL A 342 -30.17 -4.34 11.55
C VAL A 342 -31.44 -3.49 11.47
N GLY A 343 -31.31 -2.20 11.14
CA GLY A 343 -32.47 -1.32 10.93
C GLY A 343 -33.40 -1.76 9.80
N ASP A 344 -32.85 -2.20 8.67
CA ASP A 344 -33.64 -2.77 7.57
C ASP A 344 -34.32 -4.08 7.96
N TRP A 345 -33.63 -4.93 8.72
CA TRP A 345 -34.21 -6.17 9.21
C TRP A 345 -35.36 -5.92 10.20
N LEU A 346 -35.20 -4.95 11.10
CA LEU A 346 -36.29 -4.51 11.99
C LEU A 346 -37.48 -4.00 11.19
N ARG A 347 -37.28 -3.13 10.19
CA ARG A 347 -38.37 -2.67 9.33
C ARG A 347 -39.09 -3.82 8.62
N ARG A 348 -38.35 -4.85 8.17
CA ARG A 348 -38.96 -6.06 7.59
C ARG A 348 -39.83 -6.81 8.59
N ILE A 349 -39.41 -6.90 9.85
CA ILE A 349 -40.20 -7.49 10.93
C ILE A 349 -41.47 -6.66 11.17
N GLU A 350 -41.38 -5.32 11.15
CA GLU A 350 -42.56 -4.46 11.29
C GLU A 350 -43.56 -4.68 10.15
N GLU A 351 -43.09 -4.79 8.90
CA GLU A 351 -43.94 -5.09 7.74
C GLU A 351 -44.67 -6.42 7.90
N ARG A 352 -43.97 -7.44 8.41
CA ARG A 352 -44.51 -8.80 8.58
C ARG A 352 -45.55 -8.89 9.69
N LEU A 353 -45.26 -8.27 10.83
CA LEU A 353 -46.05 -8.39 12.06
C LEU A 353 -47.13 -7.31 12.18
N SER A 354 -47.15 -6.33 11.28
CA SER A 354 -48.20 -5.34 11.24
C SER A 354 -49.53 -5.94 10.77
N VAL A 355 -50.61 -5.56 11.45
CA VAL A 355 -51.97 -5.99 11.12
C VAL A 355 -52.35 -5.53 9.70
N VAL A 356 -52.66 -6.48 8.83
CA VAL A 356 -53.18 -6.23 7.48
C VAL A 356 -54.50 -5.45 7.59
N ASN A 357 -54.61 -4.31 6.89
CA ASN A 357 -55.75 -3.38 6.92
C ASN A 357 -56.00 -2.62 8.24
N GLY A 358 -55.00 -2.54 9.13
CA GLY A 358 -55.04 -1.61 10.27
C GLY A 358 -54.85 -0.14 9.86
N PRO A 359 -55.02 0.83 10.80
CA PRO A 359 -54.69 2.22 10.53
C PRO A 359 -53.21 2.37 10.13
N PRO A 360 -52.84 3.35 9.28
CA PRO A 360 -51.46 3.58 8.89
C PRO A 360 -50.55 3.68 10.12
N LYS A 361 -49.56 2.79 10.22
CA LYS A 361 -48.58 2.80 11.31
C LYS A 361 -47.30 3.49 10.85
N VAL A 362 -46.83 4.42 11.67
CA VAL A 362 -45.49 4.97 11.54
C VAL A 362 -44.49 3.91 12.02
N SER A 363 -43.46 3.65 11.21
CA SER A 363 -42.35 2.74 11.54
C SER A 363 -41.78 3.07 12.92
N GLU A 364 -41.57 2.07 13.76
CA GLU A 364 -40.88 2.21 15.04
C GLU A 364 -39.44 2.69 14.81
N ILE A 365 -38.79 2.27 13.71
CA ILE A 365 -37.46 2.76 13.32
C ILE A 365 -37.58 3.93 12.33
N GLN A 366 -37.56 5.18 12.81
CA GLN A 366 -37.60 6.38 11.94
C GLN A 366 -36.23 6.68 11.35
N SER A 367 -35.17 6.59 12.16
CA SER A 367 -33.77 6.75 11.74
C SER A 367 -32.90 5.60 12.25
N TYR A 368 -31.92 5.17 11.46
CA TYR A 368 -30.94 4.18 11.92
C TYR A 368 -30.03 4.69 13.04
N SER A 369 -29.94 6.01 13.26
CA SER A 369 -29.22 6.56 14.42
C SER A 369 -29.87 6.18 15.76
N GLU A 370 -31.14 5.79 15.76
CA GLU A 370 -31.80 5.25 16.96
C GLU A 370 -31.21 3.91 17.40
N LEU A 371 -30.47 3.24 16.51
CA LEU A 371 -29.75 2.00 16.81
C LEU A 371 -28.32 2.25 17.29
N ASP A 372 -27.88 3.51 17.47
CA ASP A 372 -26.59 3.79 18.12
C ASP A 372 -26.61 3.29 19.58
N GLU A 373 -27.78 3.29 20.22
CA GLU A 373 -28.07 2.64 21.50
C GLU A 373 -29.09 1.49 21.31
N PRO A 374 -28.67 0.33 20.78
CA PRO A 374 -29.61 -0.66 20.26
C PRO A 374 -30.50 -1.28 21.35
N PHE A 375 -29.99 -1.50 22.56
CA PHE A 375 -30.70 -2.29 23.57
C PHE A 375 -32.02 -1.67 24.03
N SER A 376 -32.02 -0.37 24.33
CA SER A 376 -33.24 0.36 24.75
C SER A 376 -34.25 0.45 23.60
N LYS A 377 -33.76 0.66 22.37
CA LYS A 377 -34.63 0.73 21.20
C LYS A 377 -35.27 -0.62 20.89
N LEU A 378 -34.52 -1.71 21.04
CA LEU A 378 -35.03 -3.08 20.85
C LEU A 378 -36.08 -3.44 21.89
N GLU A 379 -35.94 -3.02 23.15
CA GLU A 379 -36.98 -3.21 24.17
C GLU A 379 -38.30 -2.54 23.74
N THR A 380 -38.22 -1.29 23.28
CA THR A 380 -39.40 -0.55 22.78
C THR A 380 -40.03 -1.25 21.57
N PHE A 381 -39.18 -1.71 20.65
CA PHE A 381 -39.60 -2.42 19.44
C PHE A 381 -40.34 -3.72 19.76
N PHE A 382 -39.78 -4.58 20.60
CA PHE A 382 -40.41 -5.88 20.93
C PHE A 382 -41.64 -5.75 21.83
N ASN A 383 -41.73 -4.70 22.66
CA ASN A 383 -42.97 -4.38 23.37
C ASN A 383 -44.11 -4.02 22.41
N ARG A 384 -43.79 -3.43 21.25
CA ARG A 384 -44.77 -3.07 20.22
C ARG A 384 -45.14 -4.23 19.30
N TYR A 385 -44.22 -5.18 19.10
CA TYR A 385 -44.39 -6.36 18.24
C TYR A 385 -44.08 -7.65 19.02
N PRO A 386 -44.88 -8.00 20.05
CA PRO A 386 -44.60 -9.14 20.92
C PRO A 386 -44.61 -10.49 20.20
N GLU A 387 -45.31 -10.62 19.07
CA GLU A 387 -45.34 -11.81 18.23
C GLU A 387 -43.97 -12.19 17.68
N ALA A 388 -43.03 -11.24 17.58
CA ALA A 388 -41.66 -11.48 17.15
C ALA A 388 -40.92 -12.50 18.03
N SER A 389 -41.35 -12.68 19.29
CA SER A 389 -40.79 -13.64 20.26
C SER A 389 -41.24 -15.08 20.04
N THR A 390 -42.28 -15.31 19.23
CA THR A 390 -42.89 -16.64 19.06
C THR A 390 -43.01 -17.07 17.61
N GLN A 391 -43.14 -16.12 16.67
CA GLN A 391 -43.14 -16.43 15.25
C GLN A 391 -41.73 -16.69 14.72
N ILE A 392 -41.57 -17.87 14.13
CA ILE A 392 -40.41 -18.24 13.33
C ILE A 392 -40.40 -17.50 11.98
N LEU A 393 -39.23 -17.42 11.36
CA LEU A 393 -39.06 -16.74 10.08
C LEU A 393 -39.88 -17.41 8.97
N ALA A 394 -40.66 -16.60 8.25
CA ALA A 394 -41.28 -17.01 7.00
C ALA A 394 -40.22 -17.24 5.90
N SER A 395 -40.48 -18.17 4.98
CA SER A 395 -39.56 -18.51 3.88
C SER A 395 -39.16 -17.30 3.03
N GLU A 396 -40.07 -16.36 2.78
CA GLU A 396 -39.75 -15.13 2.03
C GLU A 396 -38.80 -14.21 2.81
N ASP A 397 -38.88 -14.23 4.14
CA ASP A 397 -38.05 -13.40 5.01
C ASP A 397 -36.66 -13.99 5.20
N ILE A 398 -36.52 -15.32 5.17
CA ILE A 398 -35.21 -15.99 5.06
C ILE A 398 -34.52 -15.55 3.77
N ALA A 399 -35.22 -15.58 2.63
CA ALA A 399 -34.66 -15.12 1.36
C ALA A 399 -34.26 -13.64 1.40
N TYR A 400 -35.11 -12.78 2.00
CA TYR A 400 -34.79 -11.37 2.19
C TYR A 400 -33.56 -11.16 3.09
N PHE A 401 -33.46 -11.88 4.21
CA PHE A 401 -32.34 -11.81 5.13
C PHE A 401 -31.01 -12.20 4.45
N LEU A 402 -31.02 -13.28 3.66
CA LEU A 402 -29.84 -13.71 2.91
C LEU A 402 -29.43 -12.66 1.85
N ALA A 403 -30.40 -12.07 1.14
CA ALA A 403 -30.13 -10.99 0.20
C ALA A 403 -29.54 -9.74 0.88
N LEU A 404 -30.05 -9.41 2.07
CA LEU A 404 -29.55 -8.32 2.92
C LEU A 404 -28.09 -8.56 3.36
N CYS A 405 -27.74 -9.80 3.72
CA CYS A 405 -26.37 -10.18 4.08
C CYS A 405 -25.37 -10.07 2.90
N GLN A 406 -25.83 -10.09 1.64
CA GLN A 406 -25.00 -10.00 0.43
C GLN A 406 -25.00 -8.61 -0.23
N ARG A 407 -25.67 -7.62 0.36
CA ARG A 407 -25.91 -6.32 -0.28
C ARG A 407 -24.59 -5.63 -0.69
N PRO A 408 -24.44 -5.22 -1.96
CA PRO A 408 -23.26 -4.47 -2.41
C PRO A 408 -23.13 -3.11 -1.69
N GLY A 409 -21.89 -2.71 -1.38
CA GLY A 409 -21.60 -1.44 -0.71
C GLY A 409 -21.72 -1.47 0.82
N GLN A 410 -22.15 -2.60 1.38
CA GLN A 410 -22.16 -2.89 2.81
C GLN A 410 -20.92 -3.69 3.20
N LYS A 411 -20.44 -3.52 4.43
CA LYS A 411 -19.43 -4.42 5.00
C LYS A 411 -19.98 -5.86 5.02
N PRO A 412 -19.23 -6.87 4.54
CA PRO A 412 -19.66 -8.26 4.64
C PRO A 412 -19.96 -8.67 6.08
N VAL A 413 -21.01 -9.45 6.28
CA VAL A 413 -21.40 -9.93 7.60
C VAL A 413 -20.30 -10.83 8.21
N PRO A 414 -19.97 -10.68 9.50
CA PRO A 414 -18.92 -11.44 10.16
C PRO A 414 -19.41 -12.82 10.65
N PHE A 415 -20.30 -13.47 9.90
CA PHE A 415 -20.87 -14.78 10.24
C PHE A 415 -21.27 -15.55 8.97
N ILE A 416 -21.55 -16.85 9.13
CA ILE A 416 -22.05 -17.72 8.06
C ILE A 416 -23.58 -17.85 8.22
N PRO A 417 -24.39 -17.26 7.31
CA PRO A 417 -25.84 -17.30 7.44
C PRO A 417 -26.48 -18.57 6.87
N VAL A 418 -25.79 -19.25 5.94
CA VAL A 418 -26.30 -20.46 5.25
C VAL A 418 -25.14 -21.30 4.74
N LEU A 419 -25.32 -22.63 4.68
CA LEU A 419 -24.41 -23.56 4.00
C LEU A 419 -24.96 -23.90 2.61
N ASP A 420 -24.47 -23.22 1.58
CA ASP A 420 -24.93 -23.38 0.20
C ASP A 420 -23.75 -23.46 -0.79
N ALA A 421 -24.05 -23.44 -2.10
CA ALA A 421 -23.03 -23.41 -3.14
C ALA A 421 -22.12 -22.17 -3.11
N GLN A 422 -22.48 -21.14 -2.32
CA GLN A 422 -21.71 -19.91 -2.11
C GLN A 422 -20.91 -19.92 -0.81
N PHE A 423 -20.86 -21.04 -0.07
CA PHE A 423 -20.12 -21.17 1.18
C PHE A 423 -18.68 -20.63 1.12
N GLY A 424 -17.96 -20.82 0.00
CA GLY A 424 -16.62 -20.26 -0.17
C GLY A 424 -16.55 -18.74 -0.09
N ILE A 425 -17.57 -18.04 -0.61
CA ILE A 425 -17.67 -16.57 -0.51
C ILE A 425 -17.97 -16.17 0.94
N TRP A 426 -18.95 -16.84 1.56
CA TRP A 426 -19.31 -16.58 2.96
C TRP A 426 -18.12 -16.76 3.90
N PHE A 427 -17.33 -17.81 3.67
CA PHE A 427 -16.17 -18.17 4.47
C PHE A 427 -14.99 -17.19 4.27
N LYS A 428 -14.58 -16.94 3.02
CA LYS A 428 -13.28 -16.28 2.72
C LYS A 428 -13.33 -14.75 2.62
N LYS A 429 -14.48 -14.15 2.29
CA LYS A 429 -14.61 -12.72 1.98
C LYS A 429 -14.36 -11.80 3.18
N ASP A 430 -13.62 -10.70 3.00
CA ASP A 430 -13.36 -9.70 4.07
C ASP A 430 -12.84 -10.34 5.37
N SER A 431 -11.74 -11.09 5.23
CA SER A 431 -11.21 -11.97 6.27
C SER A 431 -10.00 -11.43 7.03
N LEU A 432 -9.55 -10.19 6.76
CA LEU A 432 -8.29 -9.66 7.30
C LEU A 432 -8.46 -8.61 8.41
N TRP A 433 -9.57 -7.87 8.43
CA TRP A 433 -9.76 -6.75 9.35
C TRP A 433 -9.86 -7.19 10.82
N GLN A 434 -10.27 -8.44 11.07
CA GLN A 434 -10.42 -9.02 12.40
C GLN A 434 -9.09 -9.07 13.18
N ALA A 435 -7.95 -9.11 12.48
CA ALA A 435 -6.63 -9.06 13.11
C ALA A 435 -6.27 -7.66 13.67
N GLU A 436 -6.95 -6.61 13.22
CA GLU A 436 -6.79 -5.23 13.70
C GLU A 436 -7.88 -4.84 14.72
N ASP A 437 -9.03 -5.50 14.70
CA ASP A 437 -10.17 -5.24 15.60
C ASP A 437 -10.61 -6.52 16.32
N ILE A 438 -9.74 -7.05 17.20
CA ILE A 438 -10.03 -8.28 17.95
C ILE A 438 -11.22 -8.13 18.90
N ASP A 439 -11.53 -6.91 19.34
CA ASP A 439 -12.68 -6.59 20.19
C ASP A 439 -14.02 -6.97 19.55
N ALA A 440 -14.08 -6.99 18.21
CA ALA A 440 -15.25 -7.37 17.44
C ALA A 440 -15.33 -8.88 17.14
N VAL A 441 -14.31 -9.65 17.49
CA VAL A 441 -14.26 -11.09 17.25
C VAL A 441 -14.90 -11.82 18.43
N VAL A 442 -15.61 -12.92 18.15
CA VAL A 442 -16.21 -13.77 19.19
C VAL A 442 -15.14 -14.19 20.20
N ASP A 443 -15.44 -13.99 21.48
CA ASP A 443 -14.54 -14.25 22.63
C ASP A 443 -13.24 -13.44 22.62
N GLN A 444 -13.11 -12.44 21.73
CA GLN A 444 -11.87 -11.67 21.50
C GLN A 444 -10.64 -12.56 21.25
N ASP A 445 -10.87 -13.72 20.63
CA ASP A 445 -9.89 -14.78 20.55
C ASP A 445 -9.01 -14.68 19.29
N PRO A 446 -7.70 -14.38 19.43
CA PRO A 446 -6.79 -14.24 18.29
C PRO A 446 -6.54 -15.57 17.56
N GLN A 447 -6.86 -16.72 18.15
CA GLN A 447 -6.73 -18.02 17.46
C GLN A 447 -7.80 -18.25 16.38
N ARG A 448 -8.79 -17.36 16.27
CA ARG A 448 -9.84 -17.44 15.25
C ARG A 448 -9.52 -16.69 13.96
N VAL A 449 -8.61 -15.71 14.04
CA VAL A 449 -8.43 -14.70 12.99
C VAL A 449 -7.35 -15.06 11.99
N ALA A 450 -7.46 -14.45 10.81
CA ALA A 450 -6.45 -14.58 9.77
C ALA A 450 -5.36 -13.51 9.91
N ILE A 451 -4.09 -13.93 10.06
CA ILE A 451 -2.95 -13.03 10.25
C ILE A 451 -1.95 -13.31 9.12
N LEU A 452 -1.69 -12.34 8.25
CA LEU A 452 -0.73 -12.51 7.17
C LEU A 452 0.69 -12.46 7.73
N GLN A 453 1.51 -13.48 7.50
CA GLN A 453 2.91 -13.47 7.92
C GLN A 453 3.76 -14.33 7.00
N GLY A 454 5.03 -13.93 6.80
CA GLY A 454 5.97 -14.64 5.95
C GLY A 454 6.80 -15.64 6.77
N PRO A 455 6.98 -16.89 6.30
CA PRO A 455 7.65 -17.95 7.06
C PRO A 455 9.10 -17.62 7.44
N VAL A 456 9.82 -16.89 6.59
CA VAL A 456 11.21 -16.51 6.86
C VAL A 456 11.32 -15.21 7.66
N ALA A 457 10.47 -14.22 7.36
CA ALA A 457 10.55 -12.90 7.98
C ALA A 457 10.06 -12.88 9.43
N VAL A 458 9.15 -13.79 9.81
CA VAL A 458 8.50 -13.75 11.14
C VAL A 458 9.48 -13.97 12.29
N ARG A 459 10.58 -14.70 12.08
CA ARG A 459 11.62 -14.93 13.09
C ARG A 459 12.30 -13.65 13.60
N HIS A 460 12.21 -12.56 12.82
CA HIS A 460 12.77 -11.26 13.19
C HIS A 460 11.82 -10.44 14.07
N SER A 461 10.57 -10.87 14.23
CA SER A 461 9.57 -10.22 15.08
C SER A 461 9.68 -10.78 16.50
N THR A 462 10.53 -10.18 17.34
CA THR A 462 10.86 -10.71 18.68
C THR A 462 10.17 -9.99 19.84
N THR A 463 9.58 -8.82 19.59
CA THR A 463 8.90 -8.00 20.59
C THR A 463 7.82 -7.14 19.95
N THR A 464 6.85 -6.71 20.76
CA THR A 464 5.76 -5.79 20.38
C THR A 464 6.02 -4.34 20.79
N GLU A 465 7.12 -4.11 21.51
CA GLU A 465 7.41 -2.82 22.13
C GLU A 465 8.18 -1.85 21.22
N GLU A 466 8.85 -2.37 20.19
CA GLU A 466 9.61 -1.55 19.25
C GLU A 466 8.67 -0.72 18.38
N THR A 467 8.95 0.58 18.31
CA THR A 467 8.34 1.49 17.34
C THR A 467 8.79 1.16 15.92
N ALA A 468 8.00 1.58 14.93
CA ALA A 468 8.41 1.45 13.53
C ALA A 468 9.72 2.20 13.23
N GLU A 469 10.00 3.29 13.95
CA GLU A 469 11.26 4.02 13.85
C GLU A 469 12.44 3.21 14.40
N GLU A 470 12.33 2.65 15.59
CA GLU A 470 13.39 1.84 16.20
C GLU A 470 13.76 0.62 15.34
N ILE A 471 12.76 -0.07 14.79
CA ILE A 471 12.98 -1.21 13.89
C ILE A 471 13.79 -0.77 12.66
N LEU A 472 13.31 0.25 11.95
CA LEU A 472 13.89 0.67 10.67
C LEU A 472 15.24 1.35 10.86
N ARG A 473 15.39 2.17 11.91
CA ARG A 473 16.65 2.84 12.27
C ARG A 473 17.70 1.84 12.74
N GLY A 474 17.31 0.84 13.52
CA GLY A 474 18.23 -0.24 13.92
C GLY A 474 18.80 -1.01 12.72
N ILE A 475 17.98 -1.27 11.70
CA ILE A 475 18.42 -1.91 10.45
C ILE A 475 19.35 -0.96 9.67
N GLU A 476 18.94 0.29 9.49
CA GLU A 476 19.73 1.32 8.79
C GLU A 476 21.10 1.53 9.44
N ASP A 477 21.15 1.78 10.75
CA ASP A 477 22.38 2.00 11.50
C ASP A 477 23.30 0.78 11.40
N GLY A 478 22.73 -0.43 11.46
CA GLY A 478 23.48 -1.67 11.28
C GLY A 478 24.09 -1.82 9.88
N VAL A 479 23.37 -1.43 8.83
CA VAL A 479 23.87 -1.39 7.44
C VAL A 479 24.95 -0.33 7.28
N VAL A 480 24.72 0.90 7.77
CA VAL A 480 25.68 2.01 7.71
C VAL A 480 26.98 1.65 8.41
N LYS A 481 26.91 1.07 9.61
CA LYS A 481 28.08 0.63 10.37
C LYS A 481 28.92 -0.39 9.61
N ARG A 482 28.28 -1.37 8.95
CA ARG A 482 28.97 -2.38 8.14
C ARG A 482 29.60 -1.74 6.90
N LEU A 483 28.88 -0.90 6.19
CA LEU A 483 29.38 -0.17 5.02
C LEU A 483 30.59 0.70 5.36
N LEU A 484 30.52 1.44 6.48
CA LEU A 484 31.63 2.26 6.97
C LEU A 484 32.88 1.41 7.23
N THR A 485 32.70 0.24 7.83
CA THR A 485 33.80 -0.69 8.12
C THR A 485 34.41 -1.25 6.83
N ASP A 486 33.58 -1.77 5.94
CA ASP A 486 34.02 -2.52 4.76
C ASP A 486 34.58 -1.63 3.63
N VAL A 487 34.04 -0.41 3.48
CA VAL A 487 34.38 0.50 2.36
C VAL A 487 35.28 1.64 2.79
N TYR A 488 35.10 2.17 4.00
CA TYR A 488 35.81 3.35 4.50
C TYR A 488 36.77 3.03 5.65
N GLY A 489 37.00 1.75 5.97
CA GLY A 489 37.93 1.33 7.02
C GLY A 489 37.53 1.80 8.43
N GLY A 490 36.26 2.14 8.64
CA GLY A 490 35.77 2.70 9.90
C GLY A 490 35.95 4.21 10.06
N ASP A 491 36.46 4.91 9.03
CA ASP A 491 36.71 6.36 9.08
C ASP A 491 35.56 7.17 8.47
N GLU A 492 34.76 7.83 9.32
CA GLU A 492 33.67 8.70 8.88
C GLU A 492 34.17 9.92 8.08
N GLY A 493 35.40 10.40 8.34
CA GLY A 493 35.96 11.54 7.61
C GLY A 493 36.26 11.26 6.14
N SER A 494 36.28 9.99 5.75
CA SER A 494 36.44 9.54 4.37
C SER A 494 35.11 9.43 3.60
N VAL A 495 33.97 9.58 4.27
CA VAL A 495 32.65 9.55 3.64
C VAL A 495 32.39 10.86 2.89
N PRO A 496 32.06 10.84 1.59
CA PRO A 496 31.78 12.06 0.84
C PRO A 496 30.59 12.85 1.41
N GLU A 497 30.77 14.15 1.61
CA GLU A 497 29.71 15.06 2.06
C GLU A 497 29.03 15.75 0.88
N GLN A 498 27.70 15.92 0.96
CA GLN A 498 26.90 16.71 0.02
C GLN A 498 25.84 17.52 0.76
N ASP A 499 25.49 18.70 0.24
CA ASP A 499 24.48 19.60 0.83
C ASP A 499 23.11 18.93 1.01
N TYR A 500 22.72 18.08 0.05
CA TYR A 500 21.50 17.28 0.12
C TYR A 500 21.63 16.03 -0.75
N LEU A 501 20.88 14.98 -0.42
CA LEU A 501 20.79 13.76 -1.22
C LEU A 501 19.78 13.96 -2.35
N CYS A 502 20.20 13.75 -3.59
CA CYS A 502 19.28 13.68 -4.73
C CYS A 502 19.70 12.61 -5.72
N ARG A 503 18.77 12.22 -6.59
CA ARG A 503 19.14 11.54 -7.82
C ARG A 503 20.13 12.46 -8.53
N GLN A 504 21.37 12.00 -8.75
CA GLN A 504 22.33 12.76 -9.53
C GLN A 504 21.62 13.19 -10.82
N GLY A 505 21.43 14.50 -10.97
CA GLY A 505 21.10 15.05 -12.28
C GLY A 505 22.25 14.73 -13.22
N ALA A 506 22.04 14.88 -14.53
CA ALA A 506 23.16 14.82 -15.46
C ALA A 506 24.16 15.92 -15.07
N GLU A 507 25.19 15.56 -14.30
CA GLU A 507 26.35 16.40 -14.06
C GLU A 507 26.94 16.66 -15.44
N MET A 508 26.82 17.90 -15.91
CA MET A 508 27.36 18.25 -17.20
C MET A 508 28.87 18.38 -17.04
N LYS A 509 29.61 17.47 -17.68
CA LYS A 509 31.07 17.54 -17.68
C LYS A 509 31.52 18.82 -18.38
N GLU A 510 32.69 19.33 -17.98
CA GLU A 510 33.27 20.55 -18.57
C GLU A 510 33.37 20.46 -20.10
N GLU A 511 33.78 19.30 -20.60
CA GLU A 511 33.93 19.02 -22.03
C GLU A 511 32.58 19.07 -22.77
N GLU A 512 31.54 18.48 -22.18
CA GLU A 512 30.18 18.50 -22.73
C GLU A 512 29.64 19.94 -22.77
N ARG A 513 29.90 20.71 -21.71
CA ARG A 513 29.54 22.12 -21.63
C ARG A 513 30.20 22.92 -22.73
N THR A 514 31.53 22.78 -22.89
CA THR A 514 32.27 23.47 -23.95
C THR A 514 31.74 23.09 -25.34
N ALA A 515 31.49 21.81 -25.59
CA ALA A 515 30.97 21.32 -26.88
C ALA A 515 29.56 21.87 -27.17
N MET A 516 28.68 21.88 -26.18
CA MET A 516 27.33 22.44 -26.30
C MET A 516 27.39 23.94 -26.62
N LEU A 517 28.16 24.72 -25.86
CA LEU A 517 28.28 26.16 -26.06
C LEU A 517 28.84 26.50 -27.45
N ALA A 518 29.85 25.75 -27.92
CA ALA A 518 30.43 25.92 -29.25
C ALA A 518 29.43 25.60 -30.37
N THR A 519 28.73 24.46 -30.25
CA THR A 519 27.71 24.02 -31.23
C THR A 519 26.55 25.01 -31.30
N ALA A 520 26.10 25.49 -30.14
CA ALA A 520 25.03 26.47 -30.03
C ALA A 520 25.47 27.90 -30.43
N ARG A 521 26.78 28.14 -30.63
CA ARG A 521 27.36 29.47 -30.86
C ARG A 521 27.01 30.47 -29.75
N ILE A 522 26.95 29.99 -28.51
CA ILE A 522 26.71 30.83 -27.33
C ILE A 522 28.02 31.50 -26.94
N LYS A 523 28.03 32.83 -26.85
CA LYS A 523 29.22 33.57 -26.47
C LYS A 523 29.39 33.48 -24.94
N TYR A 524 30.46 32.82 -24.50
CA TYR A 524 30.81 32.66 -23.10
C TYR A 524 31.95 33.59 -22.69
N ARG A 525 31.82 34.24 -21.53
CA ARG A 525 32.87 35.05 -20.90
C ARG A 525 32.96 34.73 -19.41
N MET A 526 34.18 34.68 -18.88
CA MET A 526 34.44 34.51 -17.45
C MET A 526 35.22 35.72 -16.92
N GLU A 527 34.72 36.32 -15.86
CA GLU A 527 35.34 37.48 -15.20
C GLU A 527 35.55 37.16 -13.71
N THR A 528 36.56 37.77 -13.08
CA THR A 528 36.85 37.59 -11.64
C THR A 528 36.52 38.88 -10.89
N PRO A 529 35.25 39.11 -10.51
CA PRO A 529 34.83 40.37 -9.88
C PRO A 529 35.42 40.61 -8.49
N SER A 530 35.83 39.55 -7.79
CA SER A 530 36.58 39.64 -6.52
C SER A 530 37.47 38.40 -6.35
N ALA A 531 38.39 38.44 -5.37
CA ALA A 531 39.33 37.35 -5.14
C ALA A 531 38.63 35.98 -5.06
N ASP A 532 37.45 35.90 -4.47
CA ASP A 532 36.77 34.63 -4.16
C ASP A 532 35.55 34.32 -5.04
N ARG A 533 35.31 35.08 -6.12
CA ARG A 533 34.13 34.94 -6.97
C ARG A 533 34.48 34.90 -8.45
N LEU A 534 33.74 34.10 -9.20
CA LEU A 534 33.82 34.02 -10.66
C LEU A 534 32.45 34.35 -11.28
N LEU A 535 32.43 35.21 -12.29
CA LEU A 535 31.23 35.59 -13.01
C LEU A 535 31.26 34.97 -14.41
N HIS A 536 30.35 34.04 -14.66
CA HIS A 536 30.14 33.38 -15.92
C HIS A 536 29.01 34.09 -16.69
N THR A 537 29.29 34.66 -17.85
CA THR A 537 28.29 35.33 -18.71
C THR A 537 28.11 34.56 -20.02
N TYR A 538 26.85 34.26 -20.34
CA TYR A 538 26.42 33.57 -21.55
C TYR A 538 25.50 34.48 -22.35
N ASP A 539 25.83 34.78 -23.62
CA ASP A 539 24.95 35.47 -24.56
C ASP A 539 24.42 34.48 -25.61
N ILE A 540 23.11 34.30 -25.66
CA ILE A 540 22.44 33.36 -26.57
C ILE A 540 21.94 34.09 -27.83
N ASP A 541 22.85 34.29 -28.78
CA ASP A 541 22.54 34.84 -30.10
C ASP A 541 22.51 33.77 -31.21
N GLY A 542 22.96 32.55 -30.90
CA GLY A 542 23.05 31.42 -31.82
C GLY A 542 21.85 30.47 -31.77
N LEU A 543 22.11 29.18 -31.94
CA LEU A 543 21.10 28.12 -31.85
C LEU A 543 20.72 27.89 -30.38
N LEU A 544 19.45 27.56 -30.13
CA LEU A 544 18.99 27.25 -28.78
C LEU A 544 19.42 25.82 -28.41
N PRO A 545 20.19 25.63 -27.32
CA PRO A 545 20.54 24.30 -26.84
C PRO A 545 19.29 23.57 -26.30
N PRO A 546 19.33 22.23 -26.21
CA PRO A 546 18.29 21.47 -25.52
C PRO A 546 18.09 22.00 -24.09
N PRO A 547 16.85 22.21 -23.62
CA PRO A 547 16.60 22.80 -22.30
C PRO A 547 17.25 22.04 -21.15
N SER A 548 17.29 20.70 -21.19
CA SER A 548 17.93 19.89 -20.15
C SER A 548 19.44 20.15 -20.05
N GLN A 549 20.15 20.19 -21.18
CA GLN A 549 21.59 20.49 -21.23
C GLN A 549 21.88 21.92 -20.79
N TRP A 550 21.02 22.87 -21.19
CA TRP A 550 21.13 24.26 -20.77
C TRP A 550 20.98 24.43 -19.25
N LEU A 551 19.94 23.82 -18.67
CA LEU A 551 19.71 23.90 -17.23
C LEU A 551 20.82 23.21 -16.43
N ALA A 552 21.37 22.09 -16.94
CA ALA A 552 22.55 21.45 -16.35
C ALA A 552 23.80 22.36 -16.41
N CYS A 553 24.02 23.05 -17.52
CA CYS A 553 25.08 24.05 -17.65
C CYS A 553 24.95 25.18 -16.61
N LEU A 554 23.73 25.63 -16.31
CA LEU A 554 23.47 26.66 -15.29
C LEU A 554 23.62 26.14 -13.87
N ALA A 555 23.23 24.88 -13.61
CA ALA A 555 23.33 24.25 -12.31
C ALA A 555 24.80 23.99 -11.90
N GLY A 556 25.66 23.71 -12.88
CA GLY A 556 27.05 23.34 -12.64
C GLY A 556 27.22 21.87 -12.25
N SER A 557 28.45 21.50 -11.88
CA SER A 557 28.82 20.12 -11.53
C SER A 557 28.59 19.76 -10.06
N SER A 558 28.40 20.73 -9.17
CA SER A 558 28.16 20.47 -7.75
C SER A 558 26.66 20.46 -7.42
N VAL A 559 26.28 19.51 -6.56
CA VAL A 559 24.98 19.51 -5.90
C VAL A 559 24.88 20.77 -5.04
N SER A 560 23.90 21.62 -5.34
CA SER A 560 23.75 22.96 -4.78
C SER A 560 22.28 23.41 -4.78
N TRP A 561 21.98 24.54 -4.15
CA TRP A 561 20.62 25.09 -4.12
C TRP A 561 20.02 25.29 -5.53
N ILE A 562 20.83 25.66 -6.54
CA ILE A 562 20.32 25.87 -7.89
C ILE A 562 20.05 24.55 -8.61
N SER A 563 20.87 23.51 -8.39
CA SER A 563 20.56 22.18 -8.93
C SER A 563 19.28 21.64 -8.28
N ALA A 564 19.05 21.89 -6.98
CA ALA A 564 17.80 21.53 -6.31
C ALA A 564 16.62 22.27 -6.93
N LEU A 565 16.77 23.58 -7.13
CA LEU A 565 15.76 24.46 -7.70
C LEU A 565 15.39 24.06 -9.14
N LEU A 566 16.36 23.63 -9.94
CA LEU A 566 16.15 23.28 -11.33
C LEU A 566 15.68 21.83 -11.52
N ASN A 567 16.14 20.89 -10.69
CA ASN A 567 15.83 19.47 -10.85
C ASN A 567 14.57 19.02 -10.09
N SER A 568 14.08 19.82 -9.14
CA SER A 568 12.84 19.50 -8.42
C SER A 568 11.63 19.54 -9.37
N LEU A 569 10.77 18.51 -9.35
CA LEU A 569 9.52 18.53 -10.10
C LEU A 569 8.51 19.54 -9.53
N SER A 570 8.59 19.81 -8.23
CA SER A 570 7.64 20.67 -7.53
C SER A 570 8.24 21.31 -6.28
N PHE A 571 7.69 22.45 -5.89
CA PHE A 571 7.99 23.15 -4.65
C PHE A 571 6.89 22.98 -3.63
N LEU A 572 7.24 23.18 -2.36
CA LEU A 572 6.29 23.30 -1.27
C LEU A 572 5.84 24.74 -1.12
N GLN A 573 4.53 24.97 -1.22
CA GLN A 573 3.88 26.22 -0.85
C GLN A 573 2.94 25.93 0.31
N GLY A 574 3.42 26.16 1.53
CA GLY A 574 2.75 25.64 2.73
C GLY A 574 2.72 24.10 2.69
N PRO A 575 1.55 23.45 2.86
CA PRO A 575 1.43 21.99 2.80
C PRO A 575 1.14 21.45 1.39
N ALA A 576 1.07 22.31 0.38
CA ALA A 576 0.74 21.96 -1.00
C ALA A 576 1.99 21.86 -1.87
N TYR A 577 1.97 20.94 -2.83
CA TYR A 577 2.95 20.86 -3.90
C TYR A 577 2.50 21.71 -5.07
N ILE A 578 3.41 22.51 -5.62
CA ILE A 578 3.20 23.33 -6.81
C ILE A 578 4.26 22.97 -7.84
N ASP A 579 3.87 22.81 -9.10
CA ASP A 579 4.79 22.44 -10.16
C ASP A 579 5.92 23.46 -10.33
N ASN A 580 7.12 22.96 -10.57
CA ASN A 580 8.28 23.81 -10.77
C ASN A 580 8.22 24.49 -12.16
N GLN A 581 7.76 25.74 -12.18
CA GLN A 581 7.73 26.56 -13.39
C GLN A 581 9.08 27.23 -13.73
N LEU A 582 10.09 27.13 -12.86
CA LEU A 582 11.39 27.76 -13.10
C LEU A 582 12.13 27.13 -14.27
N GLN A 583 11.97 25.82 -14.49
CA GLN A 583 12.49 25.17 -15.69
C GLN A 583 11.95 25.82 -16.96
N ASN A 584 10.69 26.25 -16.98
CA ASN A 584 10.06 26.94 -18.11
C ASN A 584 10.57 28.38 -18.27
N ILE A 585 10.77 29.09 -17.16
CA ILE A 585 11.27 30.47 -17.14
C ILE A 585 12.72 30.52 -17.64
N LEU A 586 13.53 29.55 -17.23
CA LEU A 586 14.97 29.48 -17.49
C LEU A 586 15.33 28.71 -18.77
N LYS A 587 14.34 28.27 -19.56
CA LYS A 587 14.60 27.71 -20.91
C LYS A 587 15.41 28.70 -21.74
N PRO A 588 16.36 28.20 -22.55
CA PRO A 588 17.16 29.08 -23.41
C PRO A 588 16.25 29.78 -24.42
N LYS A 589 16.42 31.10 -24.57
CA LYS A 589 15.69 31.93 -25.53
C LYS A 589 16.67 32.77 -26.35
N HIS A 590 16.26 33.15 -27.56
CA HIS A 590 17.07 34.05 -28.38
C HIS A 590 17.20 35.42 -27.70
N HIS A 591 18.39 36.01 -27.83
CA HIS A 591 18.76 37.30 -27.25
C HIS A 591 18.65 37.34 -25.72
N GLN A 592 18.79 36.17 -25.09
CA GLN A 592 18.88 36.04 -23.65
C GLN A 592 20.35 36.13 -23.22
N ARG A 593 20.62 36.90 -22.17
CA ARG A 593 21.90 36.89 -21.45
C ARG A 593 21.70 36.26 -20.10
N VAL A 594 22.54 35.29 -19.74
CA VAL A 594 22.54 34.67 -18.42
C VAL A 594 23.88 34.89 -17.74
N GLN A 595 23.84 35.30 -16.49
CA GLN A 595 25.00 35.52 -15.64
C GLN A 595 24.92 34.61 -14.42
N VAL A 596 25.91 33.75 -14.23
CA VAL A 596 26.04 32.87 -13.06
C VAL A 596 27.27 33.31 -12.28
N LEU A 597 27.06 33.80 -11.06
CA LEU A 597 28.13 34.10 -10.11
C LEU A 597 28.39 32.85 -9.27
N THR A 598 29.62 32.38 -9.22
CA THR A 598 30.06 31.23 -8.43
C THR A 598 31.13 31.65 -7.42
N ASP A 599 31.36 30.82 -6.40
CA ASP A 599 32.57 30.91 -5.58
C ASP A 599 33.77 30.19 -6.25
N ARG A 600 34.93 30.19 -5.60
CA ARG A 600 36.13 29.48 -6.10
C ARG A 600 35.96 27.96 -6.23
N ARG A 601 35.01 27.36 -5.51
CA ARG A 601 34.70 25.92 -5.58
C ARG A 601 33.71 25.61 -6.71
N GLY A 602 33.24 26.62 -7.43
CA GLY A 602 32.26 26.49 -8.50
C GLY A 602 30.81 26.48 -8.02
N THR A 603 30.57 26.69 -6.72
CA THR A 603 29.22 26.67 -6.15
C THR A 603 28.46 27.93 -6.56
N PRO A 604 27.26 27.82 -7.16
CA PRO A 604 26.47 28.97 -7.58
C PRO A 604 26.01 29.84 -6.41
N VAL A 605 26.14 31.15 -6.56
CA VAL A 605 25.82 32.19 -5.55
C VAL A 605 24.66 33.05 -6.02
N ASN A 606 24.61 33.35 -7.32
CA ASN A 606 23.59 34.22 -7.91
C ASN A 606 23.41 33.87 -9.38
N VAL A 607 22.17 33.82 -9.86
CA VAL A 607 21.86 33.74 -11.29
C VAL A 607 20.99 34.92 -11.71
N LYS A 608 21.43 35.65 -12.72
CA LYS A 608 20.68 36.73 -13.35
C LYS A 608 20.40 36.39 -14.80
N VAL A 609 19.16 36.57 -15.21
CA VAL A 609 18.69 36.35 -16.58
C VAL A 609 18.16 37.66 -17.12
N PHE A 610 18.64 38.06 -18.29
CA PHE A 610 18.28 39.30 -18.97
C PHE A 610 17.77 38.99 -20.37
N GLY A 611 16.78 39.74 -20.85
CA GLY A 611 16.23 39.56 -22.19
C GLY A 611 15.33 38.31 -22.32
N GLY A 612 14.99 37.94 -23.57
CA GLY A 612 14.10 36.81 -23.85
C GLY A 612 12.60 37.08 -23.63
N LEU A 613 12.17 38.35 -23.63
CA LEU A 613 10.76 38.72 -23.64
C LEU A 613 10.17 38.48 -25.04
N PRO A 614 8.92 37.98 -25.17
CA PRO A 614 8.15 38.19 -26.39
C PRO A 614 8.11 39.69 -26.67
N ALA A 615 8.05 40.11 -27.92
CA ALA A 615 7.94 41.53 -28.31
C ALA A 615 6.73 42.28 -27.67
N PHE A 616 5.89 41.59 -26.88
CA PHE A 616 4.74 42.12 -26.16
C PHE A 616 4.63 41.52 -24.75
N ALA A 617 5.49 41.90 -23.80
CA ALA A 617 5.17 41.73 -22.37
C ALA A 617 5.93 42.76 -21.54
N SER A 618 5.19 43.62 -20.84
CA SER A 618 5.73 44.66 -19.96
C SER A 618 6.00 44.14 -18.54
N ARG A 619 7.18 44.51 -18.04
CA ARG A 619 7.63 44.66 -16.64
C ARG A 619 8.01 43.42 -15.83
N ASP A 620 9.19 43.57 -15.21
CA ASP A 620 9.84 42.67 -14.25
C ASP A 620 8.91 42.22 -13.12
N HIS A 621 9.04 40.96 -12.72
CA HIS A 621 8.43 40.42 -11.50
C HIS A 621 9.55 39.94 -10.58
N SER A 622 9.65 40.55 -9.40
CA SER A 622 10.52 40.06 -8.34
C SER A 622 9.88 38.85 -7.66
N VAL A 623 10.53 37.68 -7.78
CA VAL A 623 10.18 36.51 -6.98
C VAL A 623 11.11 36.50 -5.77
N ALA A 624 10.57 36.83 -4.60
CA ALA A 624 11.28 36.67 -3.35
C ALA A 624 11.30 35.18 -2.98
N VAL A 625 12.46 34.54 -3.08
CA VAL A 625 12.70 33.21 -2.50
C VAL A 625 13.20 33.45 -1.08
N LYS A 626 12.44 33.04 -0.06
CA LYS A 626 12.98 32.91 1.30
C LYS A 626 13.79 31.63 1.35
N ALA A 627 15.09 31.78 1.62
CA ALA A 627 16.00 30.67 1.93
C ALA A 627 15.56 29.96 3.21
#